data_AF-A0A7V2NUG5-F1
#
_entry.id   AF-A0A7V2NUG5-F1
#
_cell.length_a   1.000
_cell.length_b   1.000
_cell.length_c   1.000
_cell.angle_alpha   90.00
_cell.angle_beta   90.00
_cell.angle_gamma   90.00
#
_symmetry.space_group_name_H-M   'P 1'
#
loop_
_entity.id
_entity.type
_entity.pdbx_description
1 polymer ?
#
loop_
_entity_poly.entity_id
_entity_poly.type
_entity_poly.pdbx_seq_one_letter_code
_entity_poly.pdbx_strand_id
1 'polypeptide(L)'
;MKKLFIDMDICEKCPECVVKCDYYYHPSNNGILHLRELISFAFCCRRCEEAPCINSCPRDALYKDDEKMVRRNTYLCISCYSCMSACPFGTIYRETTPYLTYNCDYCIDRSNG
;
A
#
# COMPACT_ATOMS: atom_id res chain seq x y z
N MET A 1 1.03 18.59 -12.37
CA MET A 1 0.86 17.56 -11.33
C MET A 1 2.01 16.57 -11.46
N LYS A 2 2.79 16.34 -10.40
CA LYS A 2 3.88 15.33 -10.40
C LYS A 2 3.23 13.94 -10.32
N LYS A 3 3.77 12.96 -11.05
CA LYS A 3 3.29 11.58 -11.06
C LYS A 3 4.46 10.64 -10.81
N LEU A 4 4.23 9.59 -10.01
CA LEU A 4 5.17 8.51 -9.84
C LEU A 4 4.94 7.49 -10.97
N PHE A 5 5.96 7.27 -11.80
CA PHE A 5 5.95 6.23 -12.83
C PHE A 5 6.76 5.04 -12.33
N ILE A 6 6.20 3.84 -12.48
CA ILE A 6 6.81 2.60 -11.98
C ILE A 6 7.01 1.68 -13.17
N ASP A 7 8.28 1.42 -13.46
CA ASP A 7 8.69 0.50 -14.52
C ASP A 7 8.82 -0.91 -13.94
N MET A 8 7.89 -1.79 -14.33
CA MET A 8 7.85 -3.16 -13.85
C MET A 8 9.02 -4.00 -14.39
N ASP A 9 9.51 -3.71 -15.61
CA ASP A 9 10.65 -4.43 -16.20
C ASP A 9 11.96 -4.13 -15.46
N ILE A 10 12.03 -2.97 -14.79
CA ILE A 10 13.15 -2.65 -13.89
C ILE A 10 12.90 -3.28 -12.51
N CYS A 11 11.68 -3.22 -11.99
CA CYS A 11 11.34 -3.71 -10.66
C CYS A 11 11.66 -5.21 -10.49
N GLU A 12 11.43 -6.02 -11.53
CA GLU A 12 11.68 -7.47 -11.52
C GLU A 12 13.18 -7.85 -11.50
N LYS A 13 14.08 -6.91 -11.81
CA LYS A 13 15.53 -7.17 -11.90
C LYS A 13 16.24 -7.06 -10.55
N CYS A 14 15.64 -6.41 -9.56
CA CYS A 14 16.26 -6.20 -8.26
C CYS A 14 16.17 -7.47 -7.39
N PRO A 15 17.28 -7.97 -6.80
CA PRO A 15 17.24 -9.14 -5.94
C PRO A 15 16.51 -8.86 -4.61
N GLU A 16 16.58 -7.62 -4.14
CA GLU A 16 15.86 -7.15 -2.95
C GLU A 16 15.30 -5.75 -3.21
N CYS A 17 14.08 -5.52 -2.72
CA CYS A 17 13.44 -4.22 -2.73
C CYS A 17 13.94 -3.39 -1.54
N VAL A 18 15.02 -2.64 -1.72
CA VAL A 18 15.62 -1.81 -0.66
C VAL A 18 15.55 -0.33 -1.04
N VAL A 19 14.87 0.46 -0.21
CA VAL A 19 14.88 1.93 -0.29
C VAL A 19 15.65 2.49 0.90
N LYS A 20 16.57 3.42 0.65
CA LYS A 20 17.30 4.14 1.71
C LYS A 20 16.65 5.50 1.92
N CYS A 21 16.08 5.70 3.10
CA CYS A 21 15.58 7.01 3.51
C CYS A 21 16.73 7.83 4.10
N ASP A 22 16.85 9.09 3.67
CA ASP A 22 17.83 10.06 4.18
C ASP A 22 17.43 10.63 5.56
N TYR A 23 16.17 10.41 5.98
CA TYR A 23 15.69 10.91 7.25
C TYR A 23 16.28 10.14 8.43
N TYR A 24 17.00 10.86 9.28
CA TYR A 24 17.80 10.31 10.38
C TYR A 24 17.04 9.38 11.33
N TYR A 25 15.78 9.70 11.67
CA TYR A 25 14.98 8.90 12.60
C TYR A 25 14.22 7.74 11.95
N HIS A 26 14.44 7.49 10.64
CA HIS A 26 13.80 6.40 9.90
C HIS A 26 14.82 5.55 9.11
N PRO A 27 15.91 5.05 9.74
CA PRO A 27 16.96 4.33 9.03
C PRO A 27 16.51 2.98 8.45
N SER A 28 15.43 2.39 9.00
CA SER A 28 14.83 1.13 8.55
C SER A 28 13.61 1.33 7.65
N ASN A 29 13.31 2.55 7.22
CA ASN A 29 12.15 2.83 6.39
C ASN A 29 12.32 2.24 4.99
N ASN A 30 11.68 1.09 4.78
CA ASN A 30 11.55 0.48 3.47
C ASN A 30 10.23 0.89 2.81
N GLY A 31 10.17 2.15 2.36
CA GLY A 31 8.98 2.77 1.77
C GLY A 31 8.37 2.02 0.58
N ILE A 32 9.12 1.08 0.00
CA ILE A 32 8.63 0.19 -1.05
C ILE A 32 7.46 -0.68 -0.58
N LEU A 33 7.35 -1.00 0.71
CA LEU A 33 6.25 -1.84 1.22
C LEU A 33 4.91 -1.10 1.13
N HIS A 34 4.89 0.17 1.53
CA HIS A 34 3.71 1.02 1.33
C HIS A 34 3.41 1.20 -0.16
N LEU A 35 4.43 1.42 -1.00
CA LEU A 35 4.24 1.54 -2.44
C LEU A 35 3.63 0.28 -3.07
N ARG A 36 4.11 -0.91 -2.70
CA ARG A 36 3.57 -2.19 -3.18
C ARG A 36 2.12 -2.39 -2.77
N GLU A 37 1.73 -1.98 -1.57
CA GLU A 37 0.33 -1.96 -1.15
C GLU A 37 -0.51 -1.06 -2.08
N LEU A 38 -0.05 0.17 -2.32
CA LEU A 38 -0.75 1.12 -3.17
C LEU A 38 -0.90 0.60 -4.61
N ILE A 39 0.16 0.02 -5.17
CA ILE A 39 0.13 -0.60 -6.51
C ILE A 39 -0.86 -1.77 -6.52
N SER A 40 -0.84 -2.61 -5.48
CA SER A 40 -1.73 -3.79 -5.42
C SER A 40 -3.19 -3.39 -5.39
N PHE A 41 -3.55 -2.36 -4.60
CA PHE A 41 -4.89 -1.80 -4.67
C PHE A 41 -5.16 -1.16 -6.04
N ALA A 42 -4.24 -0.35 -6.55
CA ALA A 42 -4.43 0.37 -7.82
C ALA A 42 -4.68 -0.56 -9.02
N PHE A 43 -3.93 -1.67 -9.10
CA PHE A 43 -3.91 -2.56 -10.25
C PHE A 43 -4.86 -3.75 -10.10
N CYS A 44 -4.89 -4.39 -8.92
CA CYS A 44 -5.62 -5.64 -8.72
C CYS A 44 -7.04 -5.42 -8.18
N CYS A 45 -7.29 -4.35 -7.41
CA CYS A 45 -8.59 -4.15 -6.77
C CYS A 45 -9.72 -3.94 -7.81
N ARG A 46 -10.84 -4.63 -7.61
CA ARG A 46 -12.03 -4.54 -8.47
C ARG A 46 -12.98 -3.37 -8.13
N ARG A 47 -12.66 -2.56 -7.12
CA ARG A 47 -13.44 -1.39 -6.67
C ARG A 47 -14.93 -1.71 -6.44
N CYS A 48 -15.19 -2.88 -5.84
CA CYS A 48 -16.55 -3.39 -5.62
C CYS A 48 -17.43 -2.36 -4.91
N GLU A 49 -18.69 -2.22 -5.33
CA GLU A 49 -19.64 -1.30 -4.71
C GLU A 49 -19.87 -1.62 -3.23
N GLU A 50 -20.24 -2.87 -2.93
CA GLU A 50 -20.50 -3.36 -1.56
C GLU A 50 -19.22 -3.47 -0.70
N ALA A 51 -18.04 -3.56 -1.33
CA ALA A 51 -16.73 -3.62 -0.68
C ALA A 51 -16.66 -4.54 0.55
N PRO A 52 -16.84 -5.87 0.41
CA PRO A 52 -16.81 -6.82 1.53
C PRO A 52 -15.50 -6.77 2.33
N CYS A 53 -14.39 -6.43 1.68
CA CYS A 53 -13.11 -6.21 2.36
C CYS A 53 -13.17 -5.07 3.39
N ILE A 54 -13.89 -3.98 3.10
CA ILE A 54 -14.11 -2.86 4.03
C ILE A 54 -15.03 -3.31 5.16
N ASN A 55 -16.19 -3.90 4.84
CA ASN A 55 -17.20 -4.31 5.83
C ASN A 55 -16.67 -5.38 6.81
N SER A 56 -15.71 -6.20 6.37
CA SER A 56 -15.08 -7.22 7.21
C SER A 56 -14.03 -6.69 8.18
N CYS A 57 -13.64 -5.42 8.08
CA CYS A 57 -12.53 -4.87 8.86
C CYS A 57 -13.00 -4.56 10.29
N PRO A 58 -12.48 -5.23 11.34
CA PRO A 58 -12.95 -5.02 12.71
C PRO A 58 -12.45 -3.72 13.36
N ARG A 59 -11.64 -2.94 12.64
CA ARG A 59 -10.99 -1.71 13.12
C ARG A 59 -11.31 -0.49 12.26
N ASP A 60 -12.21 -0.65 11.28
CA ASP A 60 -12.54 0.40 10.31
C ASP A 60 -11.29 0.99 9.62
N ALA A 61 -10.29 0.13 9.40
CA ALA A 61 -9.00 0.54 8.86
C ALA A 61 -9.00 0.65 7.34
N LEU A 62 -10.04 0.18 6.65
CA LEU A 62 -10.16 0.26 5.19
C LEU A 62 -11.27 1.23 4.81
N TYR A 63 -11.03 2.03 3.78
CA TYR A 63 -12.01 3.00 3.26
C TYR A 63 -11.82 3.18 1.74
N LYS A 64 -12.79 3.78 1.08
CA LYS A 64 -12.66 4.22 -0.32
C LYS A 64 -12.20 5.67 -0.35
N ASP A 65 -11.18 5.96 -1.15
CA ASP A 65 -10.81 7.34 -1.48
C ASP A 65 -11.76 7.93 -2.54
N ASP A 66 -11.49 9.18 -2.94
CA ASP A 66 -12.28 9.92 -3.93
C ASP A 66 -12.33 9.23 -5.31
N GLU A 67 -11.33 8.39 -5.63
CA GLU A 67 -11.29 7.58 -6.85
C GLU A 67 -11.99 6.22 -6.70
N LYS A 68 -12.70 6.01 -5.59
CA LYS A 68 -13.31 4.74 -5.16
C LYS A 68 -12.29 3.62 -4.97
N MET A 69 -11.02 3.95 -4.81
CA MET A 69 -9.96 2.98 -4.55
C MET A 69 -9.94 2.63 -3.06
N VAL A 70 -9.72 1.34 -2.76
CA VAL A 70 -9.54 0.93 -1.37
C VAL A 70 -8.19 1.45 -0.86
N ARG A 71 -8.21 2.10 0.30
CA ARG A 71 -7.05 2.56 1.05
C ARG A 71 -7.07 1.97 2.46
N ARG A 72 -5.88 1.85 3.05
CA ARG A 72 -5.68 1.37 4.40
C ARG A 72 -5.14 2.47 5.30
N ASN A 73 -5.80 2.70 6.43
CA ASN A 73 -5.25 3.45 7.54
C ASN A 73 -4.34 2.52 8.35
N THR A 74 -3.05 2.75 8.24
CA THR A 74 -2.00 1.92 8.85
C THR A 74 -1.95 2.05 10.36
N TYR A 75 -2.44 3.16 10.93
CA TYR A 75 -2.54 3.36 12.37
C TYR A 75 -3.70 2.59 13.01
N LEU A 76 -4.74 2.25 12.24
CA LEU A 76 -5.90 1.48 12.72
C LEU A 76 -5.75 -0.02 12.44
N CYS A 77 -4.99 -0.38 11.41
CA CYS A 77 -4.87 -1.75 10.95
C CYS A 77 -4.05 -2.61 11.92
N ILE A 78 -4.64 -3.70 12.40
CA ILE A 78 -3.98 -4.69 13.26
C ILE A 78 -3.48 -5.92 12.49
N SER A 79 -3.55 -5.90 11.15
CA SER A 79 -3.18 -7.03 10.27
C SER A 79 -3.78 -8.38 10.67
N CYS A 80 -5.08 -8.38 10.98
CA CYS A 80 -5.85 -9.60 11.22
C CYS A 80 -6.21 -10.37 9.94
N TYR A 81 -5.99 -9.77 8.77
CA TYR A 81 -6.26 -10.33 7.43
C TYR A 81 -7.73 -10.68 7.13
N SER A 82 -8.71 -10.20 7.91
CA SER A 82 -10.13 -10.40 7.60
C SER A 82 -10.50 -9.91 6.18
N CYS A 83 -9.93 -8.78 5.76
CA CYS A 83 -10.15 -8.21 4.44
C CYS A 83 -9.65 -9.09 3.29
N MET A 84 -8.58 -9.85 3.51
CA MET A 84 -8.06 -10.84 2.54
C MET A 84 -9.08 -11.95 2.34
N SER A 85 -9.56 -12.56 3.44
CA SER A 85 -10.57 -13.62 3.37
C SER A 85 -11.91 -13.14 2.80
N ALA A 86 -12.27 -11.88 3.02
CA ALA A 86 -13.50 -11.28 2.53
C ALA A 86 -13.43 -10.82 1.07
N CYS A 87 -12.24 -10.74 0.46
CA CYS A 87 -12.11 -10.33 -0.94
C CYS A 87 -12.52 -11.48 -1.86
N PRO A 88 -13.63 -11.39 -2.62
CA PRO A 88 -14.08 -12.48 -3.48
C PRO A 88 -13.15 -12.74 -4.67
N PHE A 89 -12.23 -11.80 -4.95
CA PHE A 89 -11.26 -11.88 -6.04
C PHE A 89 -9.86 -12.25 -5.55
N GLY A 90 -9.63 -12.38 -4.24
CA GLY A 90 -8.33 -12.74 -3.68
C GLY A 90 -7.21 -11.72 -3.94
N THR A 91 -7.54 -10.43 -4.13
CA THR A 91 -6.59 -9.41 -4.60
C THR A 91 -5.87 -8.66 -3.46
N ILE A 92 -6.05 -9.09 -2.21
CA ILE A 92 -5.41 -8.49 -1.03
C ILE A 92 -4.43 -9.52 -0.47
N TYR A 93 -3.13 -9.26 -0.63
CA TYR A 93 -2.07 -10.20 -0.26
C TYR A 93 -1.45 -9.81 1.09
N ARG A 94 -1.09 -10.81 1.90
CA ARG A 94 -0.45 -10.63 3.21
C ARG A 94 0.88 -9.86 3.08
N GLU A 95 1.64 -10.19 2.05
CA GLU A 95 2.95 -9.61 1.73
C GLU A 95 2.85 -8.12 1.40
N THR A 96 1.69 -7.69 0.92
CA THR A 96 1.40 -6.30 0.54
C THR A 96 0.63 -5.55 1.62
N THR A 97 0.20 -6.24 2.68
CA THR A 97 -0.55 -5.64 3.80
C THR A 97 0.08 -5.99 5.15
N PRO A 98 1.37 -5.68 5.36
CA PRO A 98 2.06 -6.01 6.61
C PRO A 98 1.52 -5.19 7.80
N TYR A 99 1.75 -5.73 8.99
CA TYR A 99 1.46 -5.07 10.27
C TYR A 99 2.15 -3.72 10.40
N LEU A 100 3.48 -3.73 10.21
CA LEU A 100 4.26 -2.51 10.20
C LEU A 100 4.50 -2.09 8.76
N THR A 101 3.97 -0.93 8.40
CA THR A 101 4.37 -0.25 7.17
C THR A 101 4.75 1.18 7.51
N TYR A 102 5.85 1.64 6.92
CA TYR A 102 6.29 3.00 7.04
C TYR A 102 5.66 3.80 5.90
N ASN A 103 4.85 4.80 6.23
CA ASN A 103 4.30 5.69 5.22
C ASN A 103 5.44 6.54 4.64
N CYS A 104 5.85 6.23 3.42
CA CYS A 104 6.83 6.99 2.67
C CYS A 104 6.10 8.03 1.80
N ASP A 105 6.56 9.28 1.86
CA ASP A 105 6.08 10.39 1.02
C ASP A 105 6.74 10.43 -0.37
N TYR A 106 7.59 9.44 -0.66
CA TYR A 106 8.35 9.29 -1.89
C TYR A 106 9.25 10.50 -2.21
N CYS A 107 9.59 11.31 -1.20
CA CYS A 107 10.30 12.57 -1.39
C CYS A 107 9.66 13.47 -2.46
N ILE A 108 8.33 13.38 -2.64
CA ILE A 108 7.62 14.06 -3.73
C ILE A 108 7.82 15.58 -3.67
N ASP A 109 7.98 16.12 -2.46
CA ASP A 109 8.21 17.54 -2.20
C ASP A 109 9.69 17.95 -2.35
N ARG A 110 10.65 17.01 -2.25
CA ARG A 110 12.09 17.28 -2.41
C ARG A 110 12.54 17.32 -3.87
N SER A 111 11.72 16.88 -4.83
CA SER A 111 12.05 16.74 -6.26
C SER A 111 12.24 18.08 -7.04
N ASN A 112 12.64 19.15 -6.36
CA ASN A 112 13.04 20.44 -6.93
C ASN A 112 14.55 20.71 -6.79
N GLY A 113 15.35 19.68 -6.49
CA GLY A 113 16.82 19.74 -6.43
C GLY A 113 17.44 18.46 -6.94
#